data_AF-A0A920NME1-F1
#
_entry.id   AF-A0A920NME1-F1
#
_cell.length_a   1.000
_cell.length_b   1.000
_cell.length_c   1.000
_cell.angle_alpha   90.00
_cell.angle_beta   90.00
_cell.angle_gamma   90.00
#
_symmetry.space_group_name_H-M   'P 1'
#
loop_
_entity.id
_entity.type
_entity.pdbx_description
1 polymer ?
#
loop_
_entity_poly.entity_id
_entity_poly.type
_entity_poly.pdbx_seq_one_letter_code
_entity_poly.pdbx_strand_id
1 'polypeptide(L)' 'MKIAFLTAGGIAPCLSASIGALIECYTKTDPDAELIGYLNGYQGLLKGRFIEFPGNARRGPIFFINMVVAL' A
#
# COMPACT_ATOMS: atom_id res chain seq x y z
N MET A 1 -8.44 4.19 -11.96
CA MET A 1 -6.97 4.40 -12.05
C MET A 1 -6.25 3.24 -11.36
N LYS A 2 -4.99 2.92 -11.67
CA LYS A 2 -4.22 1.90 -10.92
C LYS A 2 -3.02 2.55 -10.24
N ILE A 3 -2.91 2.40 -8.92
CA ILE A 3 -1.89 3.03 -8.08
C ILE A 3 -1.09 1.92 -7.39
N ALA A 4 0.22 1.95 -7.57
CA ALA A 4 1.12 0.98 -6.98
C ALA A 4 2.05 1.62 -5.95
N PHE A 5 2.12 1.02 -4.77
CA PHE A 5 3.07 1.38 -3.72
C PHE A 5 4.30 0.47 -3.80
N LEU A 6 5.47 1.09 -3.71
CA LEU A 6 6.77 0.42 -3.72
C LEU A 6 7.65 1.08 -2.68
N THR A 7 8.20 0.29 -1.78
CA THR A 7 9.17 0.70 -0.76
C THR A 7 10.57 0.24 -1.16
N ALA A 8 11.60 0.92 -0.67
CA ALA A 8 12.98 0.49 -0.83
C ALA A 8 13.76 0.80 0.45
N GLY A 9 14.68 -0.09 0.81
CA GLY A 9 15.46 0.01 2.05
C GLY A 9 14.90 -0.84 3.18
N GLY A 10 15.17 -0.45 4.43
CA GLY A 10 14.73 -1.16 5.63
C GLY A 10 13.35 -0.73 6.13
N ILE A 11 12.91 -1.36 7.22
CA ILE A 11 11.63 -1.03 7.88
C ILE A 11 11.68 0.41 8.40
N ALA A 12 10.80 1.26 7.87
CA ALA A 12 10.70 2.67 8.23
C ALA A 12 9.28 2.98 8.72
N PRO A 13 9.03 3.10 10.04
CA PRO A 13 7.69 3.33 10.60
C PRO A 13 6.99 4.57 10.03
N CYS A 14 7.75 5.64 9.77
CA CYS A 14 7.22 6.88 9.19
C CYS A 14 6.75 6.67 7.74
N LEU A 15 7.48 5.86 6.95
CA LEU A 15 7.08 5.54 5.57
C LEU A 15 5.79 4.72 5.56
N SER A 16 5.66 3.77 6.49
CA SER A 16 4.44 2.98 6.66
C SER A 16 3.22 3.85 6.99
N ALA A 17 3.40 4.86 7.85
CA ALA A 17 2.34 5.82 8.16
C ALA A 17 1.96 6.69 6.93
N SER A 18 2.94 7.17 6.17
CA SER A 18 2.68 7.97 4.95
C SER A 18 1.90 7.19 3.89
N ILE A 19 2.26 5.92 3.65
CA ILE A 19 1.54 5.08 2.69
C ILE A 19 0.12 4.78 3.20
N GLY A 20 -0.05 4.50 4.50
CA GLY A 20 -1.37 4.33 5.11
C GLY A 20 -2.29 5.55 4.90
N ALA A 21 -1.75 6.76 5.07
CA ALA A 21 -2.48 8.00 4.82
C ALA A 21 -2.83 8.19 3.33
N LEU A 22 -1.91 7.85 2.42
CA LEU A 22 -2.19 7.90 0.97
C LEU A 22 -3.30 6.95 0.56
N ILE A 23 -3.30 5.72 1.07
CA ILE A 23 -4.36 4.74 0.83
C ILE A 23 -5.71 5.30 1.28
N GLU A 24 -5.77 5.90 2.48
CA GLU A 24 -6.99 6.52 3.00
C GLU A 24 -7.46 7.68 2.11
N CYS A 25 -6.55 8.55 1.68
CA CYS A 25 -6.86 9.65 0.78
C CYS A 25 -7.42 9.15 -0.56
N TYR A 26 -6.75 8.19 -1.21
CA TYR A 26 -7.19 7.67 -2.49
C TYR A 26 -8.52 6.93 -2.39
N THR A 27 -8.75 6.18 -1.31
CA THR A 27 -10.04 5.51 -1.09
C THR A 27 -11.19 6.52 -0.98
N LYS A 28 -10.93 7.75 -0.51
CA LYS A 28 -11.93 8.83 -0.42
C LYS A 28 -12.07 9.62 -1.72
N THR A 29 -10.97 9.91 -2.42
CA THR A 29 -10.98 10.80 -3.59
C THR A 29 -11.24 10.05 -4.90
N ASP A 30 -10.83 8.79 -5.00
CA ASP A 30 -11.06 7.91 -6.15
C ASP A 30 -11.37 6.48 -5.68
N PRO A 31 -12.62 6.20 -5.27
CA PRO A 31 -13.02 4.89 -4.74
C PRO A 31 -12.89 3.74 -5.75
N ASP A 32 -12.86 4.05 -7.04
CA ASP A 32 -12.69 3.09 -8.14
C ASP A 32 -11.21 2.87 -8.48
N ALA A 33 -10.28 3.54 -7.79
CA ALA A 33 -8.86 3.30 -7.95
C ALA A 33 -8.48 1.91 -7.43
N GLU A 34 -7.78 1.14 -8.26
CA GLU A 34 -7.17 -0.11 -7.86
C GLU A 34 -5.83 0.20 -7.17
N LEU A 35 -5.76 -0.11 -5.88
CA LEU A 35 -4.57 0.09 -5.06
C LEU A 35 -3.81 -1.24 -4.89
N ILE A 36 -2.53 -1.26 -5.28
CA ILE A 36 -1.66 -2.43 -5.12
C ILE A 36 -0.34 -2.07 -4.42
N GLY A 37 0.31 -3.05 -3.79
CA GLY A 37 1.65 -2.89 -3.20
C GLY A 37 2.59 -4.01 -3.63
N TYR A 38 3.80 -3.68 -4.08
CA TYR A 38 4.80 -4.68 -4.49
C TYR A 38 5.57 -5.26 -3.30
N LEU A 39 5.66 -6.59 -3.24
CA LEU A 39 6.32 -7.29 -2.13
C LEU A 39 7.85 -7.26 -2.27
N ASN A 40 8.56 -6.79 -1.25
CA ASN A 40 10.02 -6.62 -1.25
C ASN A 40 10.47 -5.58 -2.27
N GLY A 41 9.75 -4.46 -2.37
CA GLY A 41 10.08 -3.34 -3.24
C GLY A 41 10.27 -3.73 -4.71
N TYR A 42 11.40 -3.31 -5.30
CA TYR A 42 11.74 -3.57 -6.70
C TYR A 42 11.81 -5.05 -7.07
N GLN A 43 12.20 -5.93 -6.13
CA GLN A 43 12.18 -7.36 -6.40
C GLN A 43 10.74 -7.86 -6.66
N GLY A 44 9.77 -7.32 -5.92
CA GLY A 44 8.35 -7.60 -6.13
C GLY A 44 7.91 -7.15 -7.51
N LEU A 45 8.25 -5.92 -7.88
CA LEU A 45 7.95 -5.35 -9.19
C LEU A 45 8.48 -6.20 -10.34
N LEU A 46 9.77 -6.53 -10.33
CA LEU A 46 10.41 -7.30 -11.40
C LEU A 46 9.88 -8.73 -11.51
N LYS A 47 9.39 -9.30 -10.40
CA LYS A 47 8.79 -10.64 -10.36
C LYS A 47 7.27 -10.65 -10.49
N GLY A 48 6.64 -9.49 -10.67
CA GLY A 48 5.17 -9.35 -10.72
C GLY A 48 4.47 -9.78 -9.42
N ARG A 49 5.15 -9.72 -8.27
CA ARG A 49 4.59 -10.11 -6.96
C ARG A 49 4.06 -8.89 -6.23
N PHE A 50 2.74 -8.78 -6.15
CA PHE A 50 2.05 -7.70 -5.45
C PHE A 50 0.90 -8.23 -4.59
N ILE A 51 0.40 -7.38 -3.70
CA ILE A 51 -0.83 -7.57 -2.92
C ILE A 51 -1.80 -6.46 -3.26
N GLU A 52 -3.09 -6.78 -3.29
CA GLU A 52 -4.15 -5.81 -3.49
C GLU A 52 -4.63 -5.27 -2.15
N PHE A 53 -4.86 -3.96 -2.10
CA PHE A 53 -5.48 -3.34 -0.93
C PHE A 53 -7.00 -3.47 -1.03
N PRO A 54 -7.68 -3.94 0.02
CA PRO A 54 -9.13 -4.10 -0.01
C PRO A 54 -9.80 -2.73 -0.13
N GLY A 55 -10.56 -2.50 -1.21
CA GLY A 55 -11.27 -1.24 -1.49
C GLY A 55 -12.40 -0.89 -0.50
N ASN A 56 -12.61 -1.70 0.55
CA ASN A 56 -13.63 -1.46 1.55
C ASN A 56 -12.97 -0.90 2.82
N ALA A 57 -13.05 0.43 2.98
CA ALA A 57 -12.51 1.26 4.07
C ALA A 57 -12.97 0.89 5.50
N ARG A 58 -13.59 -0.29 5.70
CA ARG A 58 -14.08 -0.78 6.99
C ARG A 58 -12.98 -1.38 7.87
N ARG A 59 -11.80 -1.68 7.30
CA ARG A 59 -10.61 -2.05 8.09
C ARG A 59 -9.88 -0.78 8.48
N GLY A 60 -9.80 -0.51 9.79
CA GLY A 60 -9.20 0.71 10.33
C GLY A 60 -7.72 0.91 9.92
N PRO A 61 -7.18 2.12 10.11
CA PRO A 61 -5.87 2.56 9.59
C PRO A 61 -4.68 1.69 10.04
N ILE A 62 -4.77 1.07 11.21
CA ILE A 62 -3.77 0.13 11.76
C ILE A 62 -3.60 -1.13 10.91
N PHE A 63 -4.64 -1.59 10.22
CA PHE A 63 -4.55 -2.76 9.35
C PHE A 63 -3.63 -2.49 8.15
N PHE A 64 -3.74 -1.29 7.57
CA PHE A 64 -2.93 -0.87 6.42
C PHE A 64 -1.47 -0.64 6.81
N ILE A 65 -1.19 -0.08 7.98
CA ILE A 65 0.17 0.15 8.46
C ILE A 65 0.96 -1.17 8.58
N ASN A 66 0.35 -2.21 9.17
CA ASN A 66 1.00 -3.53 9.28
C ASN A 66 1.26 -4.17 7.91
N MET A 67 0.36 -3.95 6.95
CA MET A 67 0.50 -4.45 5.58
C MET A 67 1.64 -3.73 4.82
N VAL A 68 1.86 -2.44 5.10
CA VAL A 68 2.95 -1.67 4.49
C VAL A 68 4.33 -2.03 5.07
N VAL A 69 4.41 -2.43 6.34
CA VAL A 69 5.66 -2.97 6.91
C VAL A 69 6.10 -4.25 6.18
N ALA A 70 5.17 -4.96 5.53
CA ALA A 70 5.45 -6.18 4.75
C ALA A 70 5.76 -5.93 3.26
N LEU A 71 5.63 -4.69 2.76
CA LEU A 71 6.05 -4.29 1.41
C LEU A 71 7.54 -3.99 1.36
#